data_AF-X0XEE5-F1
#
_entry.id   AF-X0XEE5-F1
#
_cell.length_a   1.000
_cell.length_b   1.000
_cell.length_c   1.000
_cell.angle_alpha   90.00
_cell.angle_beta   90.00
_cell.angle_gamma   90.00
#
_symmetry.space_group_name_H-M   'P 1'
#
loop_
_entity.id
_entity.type
_entity.pdbx_description
1 polymer ?
#
loop_
_entity_poly.entity_id
_entity_poly.type
_entity_poly.pdbx_seq_one_letter_code
_entity_poly.pdbx_strand_id
1 'polypeptide(L)' 'MRKANRYEPTWDSLKSYSVPEWFRDAKFGIFIHWGVYAVPAFRSEWYPHFMYKEGSPVFEHHRRAWG' A
#
# COMPACT_ATOMS: atom_id res chain seq x y z
N MET A 1 0.66 18.72 -33.29
CA MET A 1 1.04 18.06 -32.02
C MET A 1 0.22 18.67 -30.90
N ARG A 2 -0.59 17.90 -30.16
CA ARG A 2 -1.39 18.44 -29.04
C ARG A 2 -0.44 18.84 -27.91
N LYS A 3 -0.45 20.12 -27.53
CA LYS A 3 0.21 20.61 -26.31
C LYS A 3 -0.55 20.00 -25.14
N ALA A 4 0.07 19.10 -24.38
CA ALA A 4 -0.51 18.64 -23.13
C ALA A 4 -0.53 19.84 -22.17
N ASN A 5 -1.71 20.32 -21.79
CA ASN A 5 -1.80 21.31 -20.71
C ASN A 5 -1.23 20.66 -19.45
N ARG A 6 -0.22 21.31 -18.86
CA ARG A 6 0.38 20.86 -17.61
C ARG A 6 -0.65 21.07 -16.49
N TYR A 7 -0.74 20.10 -15.57
CA TYR A 7 -1.54 20.27 -14.37
C TYR A 7 -0.88 21.29 -13.44
N GLU A 8 -1.68 22.23 -12.95
CA GLU A 8 -1.37 23.06 -11.77
C GLU A 8 -1.80 22.35 -10.48
N PRO A 9 -1.15 22.61 -9.33
CA PRO A 9 -1.47 21.98 -8.03
C PRO A 9 -2.73 22.59 -7.38
N THR A 10 -3.79 22.76 -8.16
CA THR A 10 -5.09 23.28 -7.73
C THR A 10 -6.20 22.30 -8.06
N TRP A 11 -7.26 22.29 -7.26
CA TRP A 11 -8.40 21.39 -7.48
C TRP A 11 -9.05 21.58 -8.86
N ASP A 12 -9.19 22.82 -9.33
CA ASP A 12 -9.83 23.09 -10.62
C ASP A 12 -9.03 22.57 -11.80
N SER A 13 -7.70 22.61 -11.73
CA SER A 13 -6.81 21.96 -12.69
C SER A 13 -6.98 20.44 -12.67
N LEU A 14 -6.94 19.82 -11.49
CA LEU A 14 -6.97 18.36 -11.33
C LEU A 14 -8.32 17.73 -11.70
N LYS A 15 -9.43 18.46 -11.57
CA LYS A 15 -10.76 18.01 -12.04
C LYS A 15 -10.81 17.69 -13.54
N SER A 16 -9.86 18.20 -14.33
CA SER A 16 -9.77 17.89 -15.77
C SER A 16 -9.17 16.51 -16.07
N TYR A 17 -8.62 15.81 -15.07
CA TYR A 17 -8.09 14.45 -15.23
C TYR A 17 -9.21 13.48 -15.65
N SER A 18 -8.90 12.64 -16.64
CA SER A 18 -9.74 11.50 -17.00
C SER A 18 -8.91 10.23 -16.92
N VAL A 19 -9.51 9.16 -16.40
CA VAL A 19 -8.87 7.85 -16.32
C VAL A 19 -8.48 7.38 -17.73
N PRO A 20 -7.22 7.00 -18.00
CA PRO A 20 -6.81 6.52 -19.31
C PRO A 20 -7.63 5.30 -19.78
N GLU A 21 -7.84 5.20 -21.09
CA GLU A 21 -8.62 4.10 -21.71
C GLU A 21 -8.04 2.73 -21.38
N TRP A 22 -6.72 2.55 -21.48
CA TRP A 22 -6.06 1.29 -21.16
C TRP A 22 -6.36 0.81 -19.72
N PHE A 23 -6.45 1.72 -18.74
CA PHE A 23 -6.72 1.36 -17.35
C PHE A 23 -8.20 1.00 -17.18
N ARG A 24 -9.08 1.71 -17.90
CA ARG A 24 -10.50 1.34 -17.98
C ARG A 24 -10.68 -0.03 -18.60
N ASP A 25 -9.88 -0.39 -19.61
CA ASP A 25 -9.99 -1.65 -20.35
C ASP A 25 -9.33 -2.84 -19.64
N ALA A 26 -8.37 -2.61 -18.75
CA ALA A 26 -7.64 -3.67 -18.07
C ALA A 26 -8.54 -4.61 -17.23
N LYS A 27 -9.57 -4.06 -16.58
CA LYS A 27 -10.60 -4.72 -15.71
C LYS A 27 -10.10 -5.53 -14.50
N PHE A 28 -8.92 -6.15 -14.58
CA PHE A 28 -8.35 -7.02 -13.56
C PHE A 28 -6.90 -6.63 -13.30
N GLY A 29 -6.54 -6.57 -12.01
CA GLY A 29 -5.18 -6.27 -11.57
C GLY A 29 -4.86 -7.05 -10.31
N ILE A 30 -3.57 -7.39 -10.15
CA ILE A 30 -3.05 -8.05 -8.95
C ILE A 30 -2.21 -7.03 -8.20
N PHE A 31 -2.53 -6.83 -6.93
CA PHE A 31 -1.69 -6.08 -6.01
C PHE A 31 -1.09 -7.02 -4.96
N ILE A 32 0.11 -6.70 -4.51
CA ILE A 32 0.88 -7.53 -3.59
C ILE A 32 1.29 -6.68 -2.39
N HIS A 33 0.86 -7.10 -1.20
CA HIS A 33 1.39 -6.58 0.06
C HIS A 33 2.66 -7.34 0.41
N TRP A 34 3.81 -6.80 0.04
CA TRP A 34 5.12 -7.35 0.37
C TRP A 34 6.08 -6.27 0.85
N GLY A 35 6.79 -6.57 1.94
CA GLY A 35 7.72 -5.66 2.61
C GLY A 35 8.36 -6.36 3.81
N VAL A 36 9.07 -5.61 4.66
CA VAL A 36 9.77 -6.18 5.83
C VAL A 36 8.83 -6.90 6.80
N TYR A 37 7.57 -6.46 6.88
CA TYR A 37 6.51 -7.13 7.67
C TYR A 37 6.20 -8.56 7.20
N ALA A 38 6.61 -8.94 5.99
CA ALA A 38 6.43 -10.30 5.48
C ALA A 38 7.54 -11.25 5.96
N VAL A 39 8.67 -10.74 6.46
CA VAL A 39 9.80 -11.56 6.94
C VAL A 39 9.41 -12.48 8.10
N PRO A 40 8.68 -12.03 9.14
CA PRO A 40 8.23 -12.92 10.21
C PRO A 40 7.22 -13.98 9.75
N ALA A 41 6.61 -13.79 8.57
CA ALA A 41 5.57 -14.67 8.01
C ALA A 41 4.47 -15.05 9.04
N PHE A 42 4.12 -14.12 9.92
CA PHE A 42 3.24 -14.38 11.05
C PHE A 42 2.13 -13.33 11.12
N ARG A 43 0.88 -13.80 11.09
CA ARG A 43 -0.35 -12.99 11.08
C ARG A 43 -0.49 -12.10 9.82
N SER A 44 -0.08 -10.84 9.85
CA SER A 44 -0.42 -9.85 8.81
C SER A 44 0.66 -8.78 8.63
N GLU A 45 0.44 -7.87 7.67
CA GLU A 45 1.28 -6.71 7.41
C GLU A 45 1.36 -5.72 8.59
N TRP A 46 0.44 -5.83 9.54
CA TRP A 46 0.45 -5.07 10.80
C TRP A 46 1.39 -5.66 11.86
N TYR A 47 2.18 -6.68 11.51
CA TYR A 47 3.18 -7.23 12.41
C TYR A 47 4.02 -6.14 13.13
N PRO A 48 4.55 -5.10 12.46
CA PRO A 48 5.35 -4.06 13.12
C PRO A 48 4.58 -3.23 14.14
N HIS A 49 3.26 -3.10 13.98
CA HIS A 49 2.42 -2.42 14.97
C HIS A 49 2.19 -3.31 16.20
N PHE A 50 1.80 -4.58 15.97
CA PHE A 50 1.41 -5.48 17.06
C PHE A 50 2.60 -6.12 17.78
N MET A 51 3.79 -6.17 17.17
CA MET A 51 4.99 -6.70 17.85
C MET A 51 5.42 -5.85 19.06
N TYR A 52 4.90 -4.63 19.20
CA TYR A 52 5.10 -3.77 20.38
C TYR A 52 3.87 -3.70 21.29
N LYS A 53 2.77 -4.38 20.97
CA LYS A 53 1.57 -4.41 21.80
C LYS A 53 1.64 -5.61 22.74
N GLU A 54 2.07 -5.36 23.98
CA GLU A 54 2.18 -6.37 25.03
C GLU A 54 0.89 -7.19 25.19
N GLY A 55 1.05 -8.50 25.43
CA GLY A 55 -0.06 -9.45 25.52
C GLY A 55 -0.69 -9.85 24.18
N SER A 56 -0.31 -9.22 23.06
CA SER A 56 -0.77 -9.67 21.74
C SER A 56 -0.04 -10.96 21.30
N PRO A 57 -0.68 -11.83 20.50
CA PRO A 57 -0.01 -13.00 19.94
C PRO A 57 1.21 -12.66 19.08
N VAL A 58 1.25 -11.47 18.47
CA VAL A 58 2.37 -10.99 17.65
C VAL A 58 3.54 -10.60 18.53
N PHE A 59 3.29 -9.86 19.62
CA PHE A 59 4.30 -9.53 20.62
C PHE A 59 4.95 -10.79 21.21
N GLU A 60 4.14 -11.76 21.67
CA GLU A 60 4.65 -13.02 22.22
C GLU A 60 5.38 -13.88 21.17
N HIS A 61 4.99 -13.80 19.90
CA HIS A 61 5.74 -14.46 18.82
C HIS A 61 7.09 -13.76 18.58
N HIS A 62 7.11 -12.43 18.50
CA HIS A 62 8.32 -11.65 18.27
C HIS A 62 9.37 -11.90 19.37
N ARG A 63 8.95 -11.79 20.64
CA ARG A 63 9.81 -12.02 21.80
C ARG A 63 10.41 -13.44 21.82
N ARG A 64 9.65 -14.45 21.40
CA ARG A 64 10.14 -15.84 21.32
C ARG A 64 11.09 -16.08 20.15
N ALA A 65 10.90 -15.38 19.04
CA ALA A 65 11.69 -15.58 17.82
C ALA A 65 12.99 -14.75 17.81
N TRP A 66 12.95 -13.52 18.33
CA TRP A 66 14.00 -12.52 18.13
C TRP A 66 14.50 -11.83 19.41
N GLY A 67 13.69 -11.82 20.48
CA GLY A 67 13.99 -11.12 21.73
C GLY A 67 13.16 -9.86 21.92
#